data_AF-M3U605-F1
#
_entry.id   AF-M3U605-F1
#
_cell.length_a   1.000
_cell.length_b   1.000
_cell.length_c   1.000
_cell.angle_alpha   90.00
_cell.angle_beta   90.00
_cell.angle_gamma   90.00
#
_symmetry.space_group_name_H-M   'P 1'
#
loop_
_entity.id
_entity.type
_entity.pdbx_description
1 polymer ?
#
loop_
_entity_poly.entity_id
_entity_poly.type
_entity_poly.pdbx_seq_one_letter_code
_entity_poly.pdbx_strand_id
1 'polypeptide(L)'
;MSENSGDERQLRVKHHKIQNHDFCDCCTKNNGIILYCDGCDCSFHLQCACPPIASDKIPEKEWFCRVCSYRLGITKLDIPENDPFYLVHKHLTTVNPIQFEVPRYISKYTDYEPPKKPTKYSRDVCEYCEQKGVHVKCAHPGCSRAFHLQCHDPPLFAIPKIFFCDIHTPKKEVCF
;
A
#
# COMPACT_ATOMS: atom_id res chain seq x y z
N MET A 1 29.54 6.31 -52.75
CA MET A 1 30.33 5.71 -51.65
C MET A 1 29.91 6.45 -50.40
N SER A 2 28.83 6.01 -49.77
CA SER A 2 28.76 5.12 -48.59
C SER A 2 28.28 6.01 -47.42
N GLU A 3 26.98 6.05 -47.15
CA GLU A 3 26.31 5.30 -46.07
C GLU A 3 26.79 5.72 -44.67
N ASN A 4 25.89 6.32 -43.88
CA ASN A 4 25.68 5.81 -42.53
C ASN A 4 24.22 6.03 -42.09
N SER A 5 23.48 4.94 -42.15
CA SER A 5 22.14 4.71 -41.63
C SER A 5 22.14 4.78 -40.10
N GLY A 6 21.44 5.77 -39.55
CA GLY A 6 21.06 5.78 -38.14
C GLY A 6 19.94 4.76 -37.91
N ASP A 7 20.25 3.70 -37.18
CA ASP A 7 19.36 2.60 -36.79
C ASP A 7 18.27 3.10 -35.82
N GLU A 8 17.23 3.77 -36.35
CA GLU A 8 15.98 4.00 -35.64
C GLU A 8 15.21 2.69 -35.55
N ARG A 9 15.54 1.84 -34.56
CA ARG A 9 14.68 0.71 -34.20
C ARG A 9 13.42 1.23 -33.52
N GLN A 10 12.52 1.80 -34.31
CA GLN A 10 11.12 1.88 -33.95
C GLN A 10 10.60 0.44 -33.84
N LEU A 11 10.59 -0.10 -32.62
CA LEU A 11 9.91 -1.35 -32.31
C LEU A 11 8.42 -1.12 -32.56
N ARG A 12 7.97 -1.40 -33.78
CA ARG A 12 6.55 -1.42 -34.16
C ARG A 12 5.83 -2.38 -33.21
N VAL A 13 5.10 -1.82 -32.25
CA VAL A 13 4.10 -2.57 -31.49
C VAL A 13 3.06 -3.01 -32.50
N LYS A 14 3.06 -4.29 -32.87
CA LYS A 14 2.02 -4.84 -33.74
C LYS A 14 0.70 -4.71 -32.99
N HIS A 15 -0.14 -3.79 -33.45
CA HIS A 15 -1.51 -3.60 -32.97
C HIS A 15 -2.37 -4.78 -33.45
N HIS A 16 -2.09 -5.99 -32.96
CA HIS A 16 -3.16 -6.98 -32.83
C HIS A 16 -4.19 -6.35 -31.90
N LYS A 17 -5.49 -6.46 -32.20
CA LYS A 17 -6.57 -6.03 -31.30
C LYS A 17 -6.46 -6.85 -30.01
N ILE A 18 -5.61 -6.39 -29.10
CA ILE A 18 -5.51 -6.91 -27.74
C ILE A 18 -6.77 -6.40 -27.06
N GLN A 19 -7.59 -7.31 -26.57
CA GLN A 19 -8.77 -6.94 -25.81
C GLN A 19 -8.31 -6.63 -24.38
N ASN A 20 -8.51 -5.38 -23.95
CA ASN A 20 -8.17 -5.00 -22.58
C ASN A 20 -9.10 -5.65 -21.56
N HIS A 21 -8.59 -5.87 -20.35
CA HIS A 21 -9.40 -6.33 -19.22
C HIS A 21 -10.47 -5.30 -18.85
N ASP A 22 -11.65 -5.77 -18.46
CA ASP A 22 -12.77 -4.93 -17.99
C ASP A 22 -12.69 -4.61 -16.48
N PHE A 23 -11.64 -5.10 -15.81
CA PHE A 23 -11.31 -4.82 -14.42
C PHE A 23 -9.92 -4.17 -14.31
N CYS A 24 -9.66 -3.50 -13.20
CA CYS A 24 -8.35 -2.93 -12.91
C CYS A 24 -7.37 -4.02 -12.45
N ASP A 25 -6.24 -4.21 -13.15
CA ASP A 25 -5.20 -5.20 -12.83
C ASP A 25 -4.45 -4.91 -11.52
N CYS A 26 -4.59 -3.70 -10.97
CA CYS A 26 -4.03 -3.37 -9.67
C CYS A 26 -4.96 -3.83 -8.53
N CYS A 27 -6.26 -3.51 -8.59
CA CYS A 27 -7.18 -3.70 -7.45
C CYS A 27 -8.27 -4.76 -7.67
N THR A 28 -8.27 -5.40 -8.84
CA THR A 28 -9.22 -6.44 -9.28
C THR A 28 -10.69 -6.01 -9.25
N LYS A 29 -10.98 -4.71 -9.24
CA LYS A 29 -12.35 -4.14 -9.27
C LYS A 29 -12.65 -3.52 -10.63
N ASN A 30 -13.93 -3.54 -11.01
CA ASN A 30 -14.43 -3.03 -12.31
C ASN A 30 -15.25 -1.74 -12.18
N ASN A 31 -15.10 -0.99 -11.09
CA ASN A 31 -15.82 0.26 -10.84
C ASN A 31 -15.05 1.48 -11.39
N GLY A 32 -15.64 2.67 -11.39
CA GLY A 32 -14.91 3.91 -11.69
C GLY A 32 -14.38 4.03 -13.13
N ILE A 33 -13.42 4.95 -13.34
CA ILE A 33 -12.80 5.21 -14.64
C ILE A 33 -11.59 4.29 -14.81
N ILE A 34 -11.58 3.51 -15.88
CA ILE A 34 -10.50 2.59 -16.23
C ILE A 34 -9.73 3.14 -17.45
N LEU A 35 -8.41 3.16 -17.35
CA LEU A 35 -7.47 3.41 -18.43
C LEU A 35 -7.01 2.09 -19.02
N TYR A 36 -6.96 2.04 -20.34
CA TYR A 36 -6.42 0.91 -21.10
C TYR A 36 -4.98 1.18 -21.49
N CYS A 37 -4.11 0.20 -21.34
CA CYS A 37 -2.75 0.27 -21.86
C CYS A 37 -2.75 0.02 -23.36
N ASP A 38 -2.06 0.86 -24.13
CA ASP A 38 -1.92 0.67 -25.59
C ASP A 38 -0.87 -0.40 -25.96
N GLY A 39 -0.12 -0.91 -24.98
CA GLY A 39 0.94 -1.91 -25.17
C GLY A 39 0.62 -3.32 -24.67
N CYS A 40 -0.48 -3.52 -23.94
CA CYS A 40 -0.90 -4.82 -23.41
C CYS A 40 -2.41 -4.85 -23.14
N ASP A 41 -2.92 -5.96 -22.59
CA ASP A 41 -4.31 -6.15 -22.17
C ASP A 41 -4.62 -5.48 -20.82
N CYS A 42 -3.60 -5.15 -20.02
CA CYS A 42 -3.84 -4.56 -18.70
C CYS A 42 -4.61 -3.23 -18.72
N SER A 43 -5.38 -3.05 -17.65
CA SER A 43 -6.30 -1.95 -17.39
C SER A 43 -6.11 -1.42 -15.98
N PHE A 44 -6.19 -0.10 -15.76
CA PHE A 44 -5.94 0.51 -14.45
C PHE A 44 -6.90 1.65 -14.14
N HIS A 45 -7.35 1.79 -12.89
CA HIS A 45 -7.93 3.06 -12.45
C HIS A 45 -6.89 4.18 -12.48
N LEU A 46 -7.35 5.43 -12.64
CA LEU A 46 -6.49 6.61 -12.57
C LEU A 46 -5.61 6.63 -11.30
N GLN A 47 -6.20 6.31 -10.14
CA GLN A 47 -5.48 6.24 -8.86
C GLN A 47 -4.64 4.96 -8.70
N CYS A 48 -4.94 3.91 -9.47
CA CYS A 48 -4.21 2.66 -9.45
C CYS A 48 -3.05 2.62 -10.45
N ALA A 49 -2.98 3.58 -11.37
CA ALA A 49 -1.84 3.78 -12.24
C ALA A 49 -0.60 4.19 -11.42
N CYS A 50 0.60 3.95 -11.97
CA CYS A 50 1.84 4.31 -11.31
C CYS A 50 2.74 5.13 -12.27
N PRO A 51 2.84 6.46 -12.10
CA PRO A 51 2.26 7.27 -11.01
C PRO A 51 0.73 7.40 -11.10
N PRO A 52 0.04 7.71 -9.99
CA PRO A 52 -1.39 8.02 -10.00
C PRO A 52 -1.68 9.23 -10.91
N ILE A 53 -2.75 9.13 -11.68
CA ILE A 53 -3.18 10.17 -12.64
C ILE A 53 -4.34 10.95 -12.02
N ALA A 54 -4.23 12.27 -12.02
CA ALA A 54 -5.34 13.14 -11.64
C ALA A 54 -6.38 13.21 -12.77
N SER A 55 -7.66 13.37 -12.44
CA SER A 55 -8.74 13.34 -13.43
C SER A 55 -8.68 14.44 -14.48
N ASP A 56 -8.04 15.56 -14.17
CA ASP A 56 -7.75 16.69 -15.09
C ASP A 56 -6.53 16.45 -15.98
N LYS A 57 -5.77 15.36 -15.74
CA LYS A 57 -4.54 15.00 -16.44
C LYS A 57 -4.63 13.65 -17.15
N ILE A 58 -5.85 13.23 -17.51
CA ILE A 58 -6.04 12.03 -18.31
C ILE A 58 -5.30 12.22 -19.65
N PRO A 59 -4.44 11.28 -20.07
CA PRO A 59 -3.74 11.39 -21.34
C PRO A 59 -4.73 11.49 -22.49
N GLU A 60 -4.56 12.51 -23.35
CA GLU A 60 -5.36 12.65 -24.58
C GLU A 60 -4.91 11.68 -25.68
N LYS A 61 -3.71 11.11 -25.52
CA LYS A 61 -3.04 10.20 -26.46
C LYS A 61 -2.81 8.84 -25.82
N GLU A 62 -2.00 8.03 -26.48
CA GLU A 62 -1.55 6.73 -26.01
C GLU A 62 -1.03 6.79 -24.56
N TRP A 63 -1.41 5.80 -23.76
CA TRP A 63 -0.93 5.60 -22.42
C TRP A 63 -0.41 4.17 -22.25
N PHE A 64 0.72 4.06 -21.56
CA PHE A 64 1.37 2.79 -21.32
C PHE A 64 1.46 2.51 -19.82
N CYS A 65 1.10 1.29 -19.42
CA CYS A 65 1.34 0.80 -18.07
C CYS A 65 2.83 0.82 -17.75
N ARG A 66 3.19 0.62 -16.48
CA ARG A 66 4.58 0.71 -16.03
C ARG A 66 5.49 -0.30 -16.72
N VAL A 67 5.02 -1.54 -16.87
CA VAL A 67 5.75 -2.61 -17.57
C VAL A 67 6.00 -2.24 -19.04
N CYS A 68 4.97 -1.74 -19.74
CA CYS A 68 5.10 -1.33 -21.14
C CYS A 68 5.99 -0.10 -21.30
N SER A 69 5.84 0.89 -20.41
CA SER A 69 6.68 2.09 -20.38
C SER A 69 8.16 1.74 -20.18
N TYR A 70 8.47 0.78 -19.29
CA TYR A 70 9.83 0.28 -19.10
C TYR A 70 10.35 -0.45 -20.34
N ARG A 71 9.56 -1.37 -20.91
CA ARG A 71 9.93 -2.15 -22.10
C ARG A 71 10.21 -1.26 -23.32
N LEU A 72 9.42 -0.20 -23.50
CA LEU A 72 9.56 0.76 -24.58
C LEU A 72 10.60 1.86 -24.28
N GLY A 73 11.17 1.90 -23.08
CA GLY A 73 12.13 2.92 -22.67
C GLY A 73 11.54 4.33 -22.53
N ILE A 74 10.22 4.44 -22.39
CA ILE A 74 9.49 5.72 -22.24
C ILE A 74 9.80 6.34 -20.88
N THR A 75 9.75 5.52 -19.82
CA THR A 75 10.09 5.95 -18.46
C THR A 75 11.49 5.49 -18.12
N LYS A 76 12.42 6.45 -17.98
CA LYS A 76 13.74 6.23 -17.39
C LYS A 76 13.75 6.90 -16.03
N LEU A 77 13.76 6.11 -14.97
CA LEU A 77 14.02 6.63 -13.62
C LEU A 77 15.53 6.55 -13.40
N ASP A 78 16.14 7.70 -13.15
CA ASP A 78 17.55 7.78 -12.76
C ASP A 78 17.67 7.36 -11.29
N ILE A 79 18.05 6.10 -11.09
CA ILE A 79 18.30 5.54 -9.77
C ILE A 79 19.82 5.54 -9.56
N PRO A 80 20.36 6.28 -8.57
CA PRO A 80 21.78 6.29 -8.29
C PRO A 80 22.29 4.86 -8.01
N GLU A 81 23.42 4.47 -8.60
CA GLU A 81 23.98 3.12 -8.38
C GLU A 81 24.35 2.86 -6.91
N ASN A 82 24.66 3.91 -6.17
CA ASN A 82 24.98 3.85 -4.73
C ASN A 82 23.73 3.88 -3.83
N ASP A 83 22.52 3.84 -4.40
CA ASP A 83 21.28 3.77 -3.63
C ASP A 83 21.21 2.42 -2.87
N PRO A 84 21.09 2.42 -1.53
CA PRO A 84 20.95 1.19 -0.74
C PRO A 84 19.76 0.30 -1.16
N PHE A 85 18.75 0.90 -1.79
CA PHE A 85 17.55 0.25 -2.29
C PHE A 85 17.53 0.16 -3.82
N TYR A 86 18.66 0.33 -4.50
CA TYR A 86 18.77 0.31 -5.96
C TYR A 86 17.99 -0.86 -6.60
N LEU A 87 18.16 -2.08 -6.08
CA LEU A 87 17.47 -3.27 -6.60
C LEU A 87 15.95 -3.18 -6.45
N VAL A 88 15.46 -2.65 -5.32
CA VAL A 88 14.04 -2.47 -5.05
C VAL A 88 13.48 -1.38 -5.95
N HIS A 89 14.11 -0.20 -5.99
CA HIS A 89 13.70 0.89 -6.86
C HIS A 89 13.69 0.45 -8.32
N LYS A 90 14.71 -0.28 -8.77
CA LYS A 90 14.78 -0.84 -10.12
C LYS A 90 13.63 -1.79 -10.38
N HIS A 91 13.37 -2.74 -9.48
CA HIS A 91 12.24 -3.66 -9.61
C HIS A 91 10.90 -2.92 -9.71
N LEU A 92 10.67 -1.92 -8.86
CA LEU A 92 9.47 -1.07 -8.87
C LEU A 92 9.30 -0.25 -10.17
N THR A 93 10.31 -0.16 -11.04
CA THR A 93 10.16 0.41 -12.39
C THR A 93 9.69 -0.61 -13.42
N THR A 94 9.87 -1.90 -13.14
CA THR A 94 9.66 -3.01 -14.08
C THR A 94 8.35 -3.76 -13.89
N VAL A 95 7.57 -3.45 -12.84
CA VAL A 95 6.33 -4.13 -12.50
C VAL A 95 5.17 -3.15 -12.39
N ASN A 96 3.95 -3.62 -12.67
CA ASN A 96 2.74 -2.85 -12.39
C ASN A 96 2.40 -2.91 -10.89
N PRO A 97 1.76 -1.88 -10.33
CA PRO A 97 1.30 -1.91 -8.94
C PRO A 97 0.22 -2.98 -8.77
N ILE A 98 0.22 -3.60 -7.60
CA ILE A 98 -0.84 -4.48 -7.13
C ILE A 98 -1.36 -3.93 -5.80
N GLN A 99 -2.68 -4.00 -5.60
CA GLN A 99 -3.28 -3.66 -4.33
C GLN A 99 -2.79 -4.66 -3.29
N PHE A 100 -2.27 -4.13 -2.18
CA PHE A 100 -1.87 -4.96 -1.05
C PHE A 100 -3.11 -5.62 -0.44
N GLU A 101 -3.12 -6.96 -0.43
CA GLU A 101 -4.08 -7.75 0.32
C GLU A 101 -3.50 -8.17 1.65
N VAL A 102 -4.20 -7.82 2.71
CA VAL A 102 -3.86 -8.26 4.06
C VAL A 102 -4.05 -9.78 4.14
N PRO A 103 -3.10 -10.54 4.72
CA PRO A 103 -3.26 -11.98 4.91
C PRO A 103 -4.58 -12.34 5.58
N ARG A 104 -5.21 -13.46 5.16
CA ARG A 104 -6.54 -13.89 5.65
C ARG A 104 -6.65 -13.97 7.17
N TYR A 105 -5.56 -14.27 7.88
CA TYR A 105 -5.58 -14.33 9.34
C TYR A 105 -5.69 -12.95 10.01
N ILE A 106 -5.30 -11.88 9.31
CA ILE A 106 -5.40 -10.49 9.76
C ILE A 106 -6.67 -9.81 9.23
N SER A 107 -7.22 -10.21 8.08
CA SER A 107 -8.38 -9.53 7.47
C SER A 107 -9.60 -9.46 8.40
N LYS A 108 -9.79 -10.42 9.31
CA LYS A 108 -10.85 -10.40 10.33
C LYS A 108 -10.72 -9.27 11.36
N TYR A 109 -9.58 -8.59 11.41
CA TYR A 109 -9.31 -7.47 12.34
C TYR A 109 -9.33 -6.10 11.64
N THR A 110 -9.45 -6.04 10.31
CA THR A 110 -9.49 -4.76 9.59
C THR A 110 -10.86 -4.10 9.64
N ASP A 111 -11.91 -4.86 9.97
CA ASP A 111 -13.28 -4.36 10.14
C ASP A 111 -13.47 -3.86 11.57
N TYR A 112 -12.77 -2.79 11.94
CA TYR A 112 -13.00 -2.12 13.23
C TYR A 112 -14.35 -1.41 13.20
N GLU A 113 -15.35 -2.01 13.86
CA GLU A 113 -16.56 -1.28 14.25
C GLU A 113 -16.30 -0.56 15.59
N PRO A 114 -16.24 0.77 15.65
CA PRO A 114 -16.11 1.48 16.91
C PRO A 114 -17.26 1.08 17.85
N PRO A 115 -16.99 0.84 19.14
CA PRO A 115 -18.02 0.47 20.09
C PRO A 115 -19.11 1.55 20.14
N LYS A 116 -20.36 1.16 19.84
CA LYS A 116 -21.53 2.04 19.69
C LYS A 116 -21.91 2.83 20.97
N LYS A 117 -21.27 2.55 22.11
CA LYS A 117 -21.48 3.25 23.37
C LYS A 117 -20.15 3.34 24.14
N PRO A 118 -19.67 4.54 24.53
CA PRO A 118 -18.56 4.64 25.44
C PRO A 118 -19.00 4.07 26.80
N THR A 119 -18.43 2.93 27.19
CA THR A 119 -18.50 2.46 28.57
C THR A 119 -17.88 3.52 29.46
N LYS A 120 -18.60 3.95 30.51
CA LYS A 120 -18.24 4.98 31.51
C LYS A 120 -16.77 5.42 31.46
N TYR A 121 -16.53 6.69 31.12
CA TYR A 121 -15.18 7.28 31.04
C TYR A 121 -14.35 6.94 32.28
N SER A 122 -13.17 6.36 32.06
CA SER A 122 -12.17 6.25 33.12
C SER A 122 -11.74 7.66 33.54
N ARG A 123 -11.39 7.84 34.82
CA ARG A 123 -10.74 9.08 35.28
C ARG A 123 -9.29 9.19 34.82
N ASP A 124 -8.73 8.11 34.30
CA ASP A 124 -7.35 8.05 33.85
C ASP A 124 -7.14 8.85 32.55
N VAL A 125 -5.88 9.20 32.30
CA VAL A 125 -5.41 9.83 31.07
C VAL A 125 -4.52 8.85 30.32
N CYS A 126 -4.52 8.95 29.00
CA CYS A 126 -3.63 8.14 28.16
C CYS A 126 -2.20 8.63 28.33
N GLU A 127 -1.25 7.73 28.52
CA GLU A 127 0.15 8.10 28.68
C GLU A 127 0.75 8.75 27.43
N TYR A 128 0.30 8.37 26.23
CA TYR A 128 0.86 8.89 24.98
C TYR A 128 0.31 10.25 24.56
N CYS A 129 -0.98 10.52 24.83
CA CYS A 129 -1.64 11.73 24.33
C CYS A 129 -2.28 12.59 25.42
N GLU A 130 -2.16 12.20 26.69
CA GLU A 130 -2.65 12.91 27.89
C GLU A 130 -4.17 13.18 27.90
N GLN A 131 -4.93 12.56 26.99
CA GLN A 131 -6.37 12.74 26.88
C GLN A 131 -7.15 11.67 27.67
N LYS A 132 -8.32 12.08 28.18
CA LYS A 132 -9.32 11.18 28.79
C LYS A 132 -9.99 10.32 27.71
N GLY A 133 -10.65 9.23 28.10
CA GLY A 133 -11.34 8.36 27.15
C GLY A 133 -11.47 6.92 27.60
N VAL A 134 -11.53 6.01 26.63
CA VAL A 134 -11.53 4.57 26.84
C VAL A 134 -10.08 4.08 26.82
N HIS A 135 -9.61 3.55 27.95
CA HIS A 135 -8.24 3.06 28.11
C HIS A 135 -8.18 1.56 28.39
N VAL A 136 -7.08 0.94 27.98
CA VAL A 136 -6.58 -0.32 28.55
C VAL A 136 -5.62 -0.01 29.70
N LYS A 137 -5.72 -0.73 30.83
CA LYS A 137 -4.82 -0.57 31.99
C LYS A 137 -3.86 -1.73 32.11
N CYS A 138 -2.64 -1.46 32.55
CA CYS A 138 -1.70 -2.52 32.92
C CYS A 138 -2.22 -3.31 34.12
N ALA A 139 -2.17 -4.64 34.03
CA ALA A 139 -2.56 -5.55 35.10
C ALA A 139 -1.44 -5.81 36.12
N HIS A 140 -0.24 -5.23 35.93
CA HIS A 140 0.87 -5.38 36.87
C HIS A 140 0.56 -4.65 38.19
N PRO A 141 0.71 -5.29 39.36
CA PRO A 141 0.46 -4.66 40.64
C PRO A 141 1.29 -3.38 40.82
N GLY A 142 0.64 -2.27 41.18
CA GLY A 142 1.31 -0.97 41.37
C GLY A 142 1.57 -0.18 40.07
N CYS A 143 1.24 -0.72 38.90
CA CYS A 143 1.34 0.04 37.65
C CYS A 143 0.05 0.83 37.39
N SER A 144 0.17 2.14 37.15
CA SER A 144 -0.94 3.04 36.83
C SER A 144 -1.03 3.40 35.34
N ARG A 145 -0.21 2.79 34.48
CA ARG A 145 -0.16 3.10 33.05
C ARG A 145 -1.45 2.70 32.36
N ALA A 146 -2.00 3.64 31.59
CA ALA A 146 -3.23 3.51 30.84
C ALA A 146 -3.07 4.09 29.43
N PHE A 147 -3.61 3.41 28.43
CA PHE A 147 -3.44 3.78 27.02
C PHE A 147 -4.77 3.72 26.30
N HIS A 148 -5.06 4.65 25.39
CA HIS A 148 -6.14 4.42 24.43
C HIS A 148 -5.77 3.22 23.56
N LEU A 149 -6.79 2.46 23.17
CA LEU A 149 -6.66 1.32 22.28
C LEU A 149 -5.89 1.65 20.99
N GLN A 150 -6.15 2.83 20.43
CA GLN A 150 -5.50 3.32 19.21
C GLN A 150 -4.12 3.95 19.44
N CYS A 151 -3.79 4.33 20.68
CA CYS A 151 -2.49 4.93 21.00
C CYS A 151 -1.44 3.89 21.38
N HIS A 152 -1.83 2.64 21.68
CA HIS A 152 -0.90 1.55 21.92
C HIS A 152 -0.29 1.08 20.59
N ASP A 153 0.98 0.66 20.60
CA ASP A 153 1.66 0.06 19.45
C ASP A 153 2.00 -1.41 19.74
N PRO A 154 1.39 -2.39 19.04
CA PRO A 154 0.39 -2.23 17.97
C PRO A 154 -0.99 -1.84 18.52
N PRO A 155 -1.84 -1.15 17.73
CA PRO A 155 -3.19 -0.78 18.17
C PRO A 155 -4.01 -1.98 18.63
N LEU A 156 -4.73 -1.80 19.73
CA LEU A 156 -5.62 -2.82 20.27
C LEU A 156 -7.03 -2.62 19.72
N PHE A 157 -7.60 -3.65 19.10
CA PHE A 157 -8.95 -3.56 18.51
C PHE A 157 -10.08 -3.80 19.52
N ALA A 158 -9.76 -4.29 20.71
CA ALA A 158 -10.69 -4.47 21.82
C ALA A 158 -9.93 -4.39 23.15
N ILE A 159 -10.64 -4.10 24.25
CA ILE A 159 -10.04 -4.14 25.60
C ILE A 159 -9.80 -5.62 25.95
N PRO A 160 -8.54 -6.08 26.05
CA PRO A 160 -8.25 -7.45 26.45
C PRO A 160 -8.61 -7.68 27.93
N LYS A 161 -8.85 -8.94 28.32
CA LYS A 161 -9.13 -9.30 29.72
C LYS A 161 -7.95 -9.02 30.65
N ILE A 162 -6.73 -9.22 30.15
CA ILE A 162 -5.47 -8.96 30.85
C ILE A 162 -4.54 -8.29 29.85
N PHE A 163 -3.92 -7.18 30.25
CA PHE A 163 -2.97 -6.43 29.45
C PHE A 163 -1.75 -6.08 30.30
N PHE A 164 -0.56 -6.17 29.72
CA PHE A 164 0.67 -5.67 30.31
C PHE A 164 1.26 -4.62 29.37
N CYS A 165 1.74 -3.51 29.92
CA CYS A 165 2.42 -2.49 29.12
C CYS A 165 3.78 -3.01 28.64
N ASP A 166 4.42 -2.26 27.74
CA ASP A 166 5.76 -2.48 27.21
C ASP A 166 6.80 -2.90 28.28
N ILE A 167 6.82 -2.25 29.44
CA ILE A 167 7.76 -2.55 30.54
C ILE A 167 7.41 -3.81 31.35
N HIS A 168 6.15 -4.25 31.34
CA HIS A 168 5.68 -5.41 32.12
C HIS A 168 5.27 -6.59 31.23
N THR A 169 5.55 -6.51 29.94
CA THR A 169 5.23 -7.59 29.00
C THR A 169 6.04 -8.83 29.39
N PRO A 170 5.40 -9.99 29.63
CA PRO A 170 6.12 -11.21 29.95
C PRO A 170 7.08 -11.55 28.81
N LYS A 171 8.37 -11.67 29.12
CA LYS A 171 9.37 -12.13 28.14
C LYS A 171 8.95 -13.55 27.73
N LYS A 172 8.53 -13.73 26.47
CA LYS A 172 8.35 -15.08 25.93
C LYS A 172 9.71 -15.76 25.97
N GLU A 173 9.84 -16.83 26.73
CA GLU A 173 10.97 -17.74 26.58
C GLU A 173 10.90 -18.28 25.16
N VAL A 174 11.90 -17.92 24.36
CA VAL A 174 12.07 -18.45 23.01
C VAL A 174 12.66 -19.84 23.21
N CYS A 175 11.82 -20.87 23.18
CA CYS A 175 12.32 -22.25 23.09
C CYS A 175 12.92 -22.42 21.70
N PHE A 176 14.24 -22.57 21.63
CA PHE A 176 14.98 -22.94 20.43
C PHE A 176 14.82 -24.44 20.13
#